data_AF-A0A3D0XRX6-F1
#
_entry.id   AF-A0A3D0XRX6-F1
#
_cell.length_a   1.000
_cell.length_b   1.000
_cell.length_c   1.000
_cell.angle_alpha   90.00
_cell.angle_beta   90.00
_cell.angle_gamma   90.00
#
_symmetry.space_group_name_H-M   'P 1'
#
loop_
_entity.id
_entity.type
_entity.pdbx_description
1 polymer ?
#
loop_
_entity_poly.entity_id
_entity_poly.type
_entity_poly.pdbx_seq_one_letter_code
_entity_poly.pdbx_strand_id
1 'polypeptide(L)'
;MSMLHVKRTGAVLDVLLFGAATVLFLASAVLRWMGSGYISGAFYLMVFGVLFFNAGALFHSLSHIYRDISFLLFLIAYNILLLGRVYFNCIYYRHKILTALEADSWENLYTAMAIVTTGLVVFTIAYYAVGLLFTKRERQMQKSRGKVDMHAYIPVLRQISKVILYVTSIPYFYVMVLRILAVMKDGYAVSFTKTVDIPGVISRLAALFVPSFAVFLGTLPSLKEMKLPLLVYGIYMVASLLTGRRNMMVTEAFMLFVYFVMRDYRRAKTKRYFTPKTVAVCIVVVIIAAYL
;
A
#
# COMPACT_ATOMS: atom_id res chain seq x y z
N MET A 1 -5.06 25.14 -16.41
CA MET A 1 -4.50 23.80 -16.17
C MET A 1 -5.38 22.80 -16.90
N SER A 2 -4.95 22.30 -18.06
CA SER A 2 -5.74 21.43 -18.94
C SER A 2 -5.91 20.03 -18.32
N MET A 3 -6.91 19.91 -17.45
CA MET A 3 -7.41 18.61 -17.01
C MET A 3 -8.32 18.06 -18.12
N LEU A 4 -8.11 16.80 -18.49
CA LEU A 4 -8.87 15.99 -19.46
C LEU A 4 -8.50 16.19 -20.95
N HIS A 5 -7.23 15.96 -21.30
CA HIS A 5 -6.99 15.14 -22.50
C HIS A 5 -6.83 13.70 -22.04
N VAL A 6 -7.97 13.02 -21.84
CA VAL A 6 -7.98 11.55 -21.78
C VAL A 6 -7.43 11.10 -23.13
N LYS A 7 -6.24 10.50 -23.16
CA LYS A 7 -5.77 9.83 -24.37
C LYS A 7 -6.83 8.79 -24.72
N ARG A 8 -7.50 8.96 -25.85
CA ARG A 8 -8.62 8.12 -26.34
C ARG A 8 -8.35 6.62 -26.22
N THR A 9 -7.09 6.21 -26.37
CA THR A 9 -6.62 4.83 -26.24
C THR A 9 -6.68 4.26 -24.82
N GLY A 10 -6.48 5.08 -23.78
CA GLY A 10 -6.58 4.63 -22.37
C GLY A 10 -8.02 4.31 -21.97
N ALA A 11 -8.98 5.14 -22.41
CA ALA A 11 -10.39 4.92 -22.11
C ALA A 11 -10.95 3.62 -22.73
N VAL A 12 -10.50 3.26 -23.94
CA VAL A 12 -10.92 2.02 -24.60
C VAL A 12 -10.39 0.80 -23.86
N LEU A 13 -9.11 0.81 -23.45
CA LEU A 13 -8.52 -0.29 -22.69
C LEU A 13 -9.19 -0.46 -21.32
N ASP A 14 -9.47 0.65 -20.62
CA ASP A 14 -10.16 0.63 -19.34
C ASP A 14 -11.56 0.02 -19.49
N VAL A 15 -12.32 0.44 -20.51
CA VAL A 15 -13.67 -0.10 -20.79
C VAL A 15 -13.61 -1.58 -21.13
N LEU A 16 -12.61 -2.03 -21.92
CA LEU A 16 -12.44 -3.43 -22.26
C LEU A 16 -12.11 -4.28 -21.03
N LEU A 17 -11.18 -3.84 -20.17
CA LEU A 17 -10.73 -4.61 -19.01
C LEU A 17 -11.80 -4.65 -17.91
N PHE A 18 -12.44 -3.53 -17.59
CA PHE A 18 -13.53 -3.49 -16.62
C PHE A 18 -14.79 -4.18 -17.16
N GLY A 19 -15.07 -4.05 -18.46
CA GLY A 19 -16.16 -4.77 -19.12
C GLY A 19 -15.96 -6.28 -19.07
N ALA A 20 -14.77 -6.76 -19.45
CA ALA A 20 -14.42 -8.17 -19.36
C ALA A 20 -14.51 -8.71 -17.92
N ALA A 21 -14.00 -7.96 -16.94
CA ALA A 21 -14.12 -8.32 -15.52
C ALA A 21 -15.59 -8.45 -15.09
N THR A 22 -16.45 -7.51 -15.52
CA THR A 22 -17.88 -7.53 -15.20
C THR A 22 -18.57 -8.76 -15.81
N VAL A 23 -18.28 -9.09 -17.06
CA VAL A 23 -18.80 -10.30 -17.71
C VAL A 23 -18.36 -11.57 -16.97
N LEU A 24 -17.10 -11.63 -16.52
CA LEU A 24 -16.57 -12.75 -15.75
C LEU A 24 -17.24 -12.86 -14.37
N PHE A 25 -17.51 -11.75 -13.69
CA PHE A 25 -18.26 -11.75 -12.42
C PHE A 25 -19.70 -12.22 -12.60
N LEU A 26 -20.37 -11.80 -13.68
CA LEU A 26 -21.72 -12.27 -13.99
C LEU A 26 -21.73 -13.76 -14.33
N ALA A 27 -20.81 -14.22 -15.17
CA ALA A 27 -20.67 -15.64 -15.51
C ALA A 27 -20.38 -16.50 -14.27
N SER A 28 -19.52 -16.01 -13.37
CA SER A 28 -19.26 -16.63 -12.07
C SER A 28 -20.53 -16.76 -11.23
N ALA A 29 -21.32 -15.70 -11.12
CA ALA A 29 -22.57 -15.71 -10.37
C ALA A 29 -23.62 -16.68 -10.96
N VAL A 30 -23.71 -16.75 -12.29
CA VAL A 30 -24.58 -17.72 -13.00
C VAL A 30 -24.13 -19.16 -12.70
N LEU A 31 -22.84 -19.48 -12.79
CA LEU A 31 -22.34 -20.82 -12.45
C LEU A 31 -22.59 -21.18 -11.00
N ARG A 32 -22.47 -20.23 -10.06
CA ARG A 32 -22.82 -20.47 -8.65
C ARG A 32 -24.31 -20.81 -8.51
N TRP A 33 -25.18 -20.14 -9.24
CA TRP A 33 -26.63 -20.37 -9.22
C TRP A 33 -27.02 -21.74 -9.83
N MET A 34 -26.27 -22.23 -10.81
CA MET A 34 -26.49 -23.55 -11.43
C MET A 34 -26.19 -24.74 -10.49
N GLY A 35 -25.69 -24.50 -9.28
CA GLY A 35 -25.57 -25.51 -8.22
C GLY A 35 -24.14 -25.99 -7.94
N SER A 36 -24.02 -26.95 -7.02
CA SER A 36 -22.76 -27.39 -6.43
C SER A 36 -21.77 -28.01 -7.43
N GLY A 37 -22.25 -28.58 -8.53
CA GLY A 37 -21.39 -29.16 -9.58
C GLY A 37 -20.50 -28.15 -10.32
N TYR A 38 -20.89 -26.86 -10.33
CA TYR A 38 -20.20 -25.81 -11.09
C TYR A 38 -19.41 -24.83 -10.21
N ILE A 39 -19.40 -25.05 -8.89
CA ILE A 39 -18.90 -24.04 -7.95
C ILE A 39 -17.39 -23.81 -8.02
N SER A 40 -16.61 -24.84 -8.34
CA SER A 40 -15.17 -24.70 -8.58
C SER A 40 -14.91 -23.86 -9.83
N GLY A 41 -15.70 -24.06 -10.89
CA GLY A 41 -15.70 -23.24 -12.09
C GLY A 41 -16.07 -21.79 -11.81
N ALA A 42 -17.12 -21.57 -11.01
CA ALA A 42 -17.52 -20.24 -10.55
C ALA A 42 -16.37 -19.52 -9.81
N PHE A 43 -15.71 -20.22 -8.88
CA PHE A 43 -14.56 -19.68 -8.16
C PHE A 43 -13.42 -19.25 -9.10
N TYR A 44 -13.02 -20.10 -10.06
CA TYR A 44 -11.95 -19.74 -11.00
C TYR A 44 -12.35 -18.57 -11.91
N LEU A 45 -13.60 -18.53 -12.39
CA LEU A 45 -14.09 -17.38 -13.16
C LEU A 45 -14.04 -16.08 -12.34
N MET A 46 -14.36 -16.12 -11.05
CA MET A 46 -14.24 -14.97 -10.17
C MET A 46 -12.79 -14.52 -10.01
N VAL A 47 -11.85 -15.45 -9.82
CA VAL A 47 -10.41 -15.14 -9.76
C VAL A 47 -9.94 -14.49 -11.06
N PHE A 48 -10.32 -15.02 -12.22
CA PHE A 48 -10.01 -14.39 -13.51
C PHE A 48 -10.64 -13.00 -13.63
N GLY A 49 -11.91 -12.83 -13.24
CA GLY A 49 -12.56 -11.53 -13.21
C GLY A 49 -11.79 -10.51 -12.38
N VAL A 50 -11.30 -10.92 -11.20
CA VAL A 50 -10.46 -10.08 -10.34
C VAL A 50 -9.12 -9.75 -11.00
N LEU A 51 -8.48 -10.67 -11.73
CA LEU A 51 -7.26 -10.38 -12.47
C LEU A 51 -7.48 -9.33 -13.57
N PHE A 52 -8.56 -9.45 -14.35
CA PHE A 52 -8.92 -8.44 -15.36
C PHE A 52 -9.26 -7.09 -14.73
N PHE A 53 -9.98 -7.10 -13.61
CA PHE A 53 -10.30 -5.89 -12.85
C PHE A 53 -9.04 -5.18 -12.34
N ASN A 54 -8.13 -5.93 -11.73
CA ASN A 54 -6.86 -5.40 -11.25
C ASN A 54 -5.98 -4.89 -12.39
N ALA A 55 -5.95 -5.57 -13.54
CA ALA A 55 -5.23 -5.09 -14.72
C ALA A 55 -5.79 -3.75 -15.19
N GLY A 56 -7.11 -3.61 -15.31
CA GLY A 56 -7.76 -2.34 -15.65
C GLY A 56 -7.43 -1.22 -14.66
N ALA A 57 -7.58 -1.50 -13.37
CA ALA A 57 -7.25 -0.55 -12.30
C ALA A 57 -5.77 -0.15 -12.30
N LEU A 58 -4.86 -1.08 -12.59
CA LEU A 58 -3.43 -0.84 -12.69
C LEU A 58 -3.07 0.02 -13.91
N PHE A 59 -3.58 -0.29 -15.11
CA PHE A 59 -3.32 0.49 -16.32
C PHE A 59 -3.84 1.93 -16.21
N HIS A 60 -5.03 2.09 -15.62
CA HIS A 60 -5.57 3.41 -15.32
C HIS A 60 -4.63 4.20 -14.38
N SER A 61 -4.21 3.56 -13.29
CA SER A 61 -3.33 4.18 -12.28
C SER A 61 -1.94 4.52 -12.82
N LEU A 62 -1.36 3.65 -13.66
CA LEU A 62 -0.06 3.89 -14.30
C LEU A 62 -0.11 5.07 -15.29
N SER A 63 -1.26 5.37 -15.87
CA SER A 63 -1.45 6.55 -16.71
C SER A 63 -1.43 7.85 -15.90
N HIS A 64 -1.76 7.79 -14.60
CA HIS A 64 -1.86 8.94 -13.70
C HIS A 64 -1.16 8.71 -12.36
N ILE A 65 0.08 8.17 -12.38
CA ILE A 65 0.81 7.72 -11.17
C ILE A 65 0.76 8.70 -10.01
N TYR A 66 1.06 9.99 -10.25
CA TYR A 66 1.18 10.95 -9.15
C TYR A 66 -0.15 11.29 -8.48
N ARG A 67 -1.27 11.11 -9.20
CA ARG A 67 -2.62 11.25 -8.64
C ARG A 67 -3.02 9.96 -7.93
N ASP A 68 -2.75 8.82 -8.56
CA ASP A 68 -3.29 7.53 -8.16
C ASP A 68 -2.31 6.68 -7.35
N ILE A 69 -1.21 7.25 -6.85
CA ILE A 69 -0.17 6.49 -6.13
C ILE A 69 -0.72 5.79 -4.88
N SER A 70 -1.61 6.44 -4.15
CA SER A 70 -2.27 5.85 -2.97
C SER A 70 -3.20 4.70 -3.35
N PHE A 71 -3.90 4.82 -4.49
CA PHE A 71 -4.74 3.75 -5.02
C PHE A 71 -3.89 2.58 -5.54
N LEU A 72 -2.78 2.85 -6.20
CA LEU A 72 -1.82 1.85 -6.66
C LEU A 72 -1.21 1.07 -5.49
N LEU A 73 -0.83 1.77 -4.40
CA LEU A 73 -0.39 1.11 -3.17
C LEU A 73 -1.48 0.22 -2.56
N PHE A 74 -2.71 0.71 -2.50
CA PHE A 74 -3.85 -0.09 -2.05
C PHE A 74 -3.98 -1.36 -2.90
N LEU A 75 -3.97 -1.24 -4.23
CA LEU A 75 -4.05 -2.39 -5.13
C LEU A 75 -2.92 -3.39 -4.88
N ILE A 76 -1.68 -2.93 -4.73
CA ILE A 76 -0.53 -3.81 -4.44
C ILE A 76 -0.72 -4.52 -3.09
N ALA A 77 -1.02 -3.77 -2.03
CA ALA A 77 -1.20 -4.33 -0.69
C ALA A 77 -2.37 -5.31 -0.65
N TYR A 78 -3.49 -4.96 -1.28
CA TYR A 78 -4.68 -5.82 -1.39
C TYR A 78 -4.36 -7.13 -2.09
N ASN A 79 -3.67 -7.06 -3.23
CA ASN A 79 -3.38 -8.24 -4.03
C ASN A 79 -2.31 -9.14 -3.39
N ILE A 80 -1.28 -8.57 -2.77
CA ILE A 80 -0.21 -9.35 -2.14
C ILE A 80 -0.65 -9.90 -0.78
N LEU A 81 -1.23 -9.07 0.08
CA LEU A 81 -1.52 -9.46 1.47
C LEU A 81 -2.83 -10.25 1.62
N LEU A 82 -3.85 -9.94 0.82
CA LEU A 82 -5.17 -10.57 0.94
C LEU A 82 -5.36 -11.69 -0.08
N LEU A 83 -5.01 -11.44 -1.34
CA LEU A 83 -5.20 -12.40 -2.44
C LEU A 83 -3.95 -13.20 -2.80
N GLY A 84 -2.80 -12.93 -2.18
CA GLY A 84 -1.53 -13.54 -2.57
C GLY A 84 -1.53 -15.06 -2.45
N ARG A 85 -2.03 -15.60 -1.32
CA ARG A 85 -2.22 -17.05 -1.14
C ARG A 85 -3.19 -17.64 -2.16
N VAL A 86 -4.24 -16.90 -2.54
CA VAL A 86 -5.23 -17.34 -3.52
C VAL A 86 -4.59 -17.49 -4.89
N TYR A 87 -3.86 -16.46 -5.35
CA TYR A 87 -3.17 -16.53 -6.64
C TYR A 87 -2.11 -17.62 -6.68
N PHE A 88 -1.27 -17.72 -5.64
CA PHE A 88 -0.23 -18.73 -5.54
C PHE A 88 -0.81 -20.15 -5.57
N ASN A 89 -1.82 -20.44 -4.76
CA ASN A 89 -2.41 -21.77 -4.70
C ASN A 89 -3.22 -22.12 -5.95
N CYS A 90 -3.82 -21.14 -6.63
CA CYS A 90 -4.45 -21.35 -7.95
C CYS A 90 -3.45 -21.81 -9.01
N ILE A 91 -2.21 -21.33 -8.96
CA ILE A 91 -1.15 -21.64 -9.95
C ILE A 91 -0.44 -22.95 -9.58
N TYR A 92 0.03 -23.09 -8.34
CA TYR A 92 0.93 -24.19 -7.93
C TYR A 92 0.23 -25.39 -7.28
N TYR A 93 -0.83 -25.15 -6.51
CA TYR A 93 -1.48 -26.18 -5.68
C TYR A 93 -2.96 -26.37 -5.99
N ARG A 94 -3.31 -26.34 -7.28
CA ARG A 94 -4.71 -26.41 -7.76
C ARG A 94 -5.52 -27.57 -7.17
N HIS A 95 -4.88 -28.73 -7.02
CA HIS A 95 -5.51 -29.97 -6.54
C HIS A 95 -5.71 -30.02 -5.00
N LYS A 96 -5.09 -29.12 -4.23
CA LYS A 96 -5.21 -29.03 -2.77
C LYS A 96 -5.64 -27.65 -2.30
N ILE A 97 -6.32 -26.88 -3.16
CA ILE A 97 -6.61 -25.48 -2.89
C ILE A 97 -7.48 -25.26 -1.64
N LEU A 98 -8.44 -26.16 -1.36
CA LEU A 98 -9.26 -26.11 -0.16
C LEU A 98 -8.42 -26.26 1.10
N THR A 99 -7.54 -27.27 1.14
CA THR A 99 -6.62 -27.49 2.27
C THR A 99 -5.60 -26.36 2.40
N ALA A 100 -5.06 -25.88 1.28
CA ALA A 100 -4.03 -24.84 1.26
C ALA A 100 -4.57 -23.44 1.62
N LEU A 101 -5.87 -23.22 1.47
CA LEU A 101 -6.57 -21.99 1.88
C LEU A 101 -7.40 -22.18 3.15
N GLU A 102 -7.26 -23.32 3.84
CA GLU A 102 -8.00 -23.64 5.07
C GLU A 102 -9.52 -23.44 4.93
N ALA A 103 -10.07 -23.78 3.75
CA ALA A 103 -11.49 -23.66 3.45
C ALA A 103 -12.21 -24.99 3.62
N ASP A 104 -13.27 -25.01 4.43
CA ASP A 104 -14.06 -26.22 4.69
C ASP A 104 -14.80 -26.74 3.45
N SER A 105 -15.17 -25.83 2.54
CA SER A 105 -15.91 -26.16 1.33
C SER A 105 -15.64 -25.16 0.21
N TRP A 106 -15.91 -25.58 -1.03
CA TRP A 106 -15.88 -24.67 -2.18
C TRP A 106 -16.91 -23.54 -2.05
N GLU A 107 -17.99 -23.75 -1.30
CA GLU A 107 -19.00 -22.72 -1.06
C GLU A 107 -18.45 -21.60 -0.19
N ASN A 108 -17.78 -21.98 0.90
CA ASN A 108 -17.15 -21.03 1.81
C ASN A 108 -16.03 -20.28 1.09
N LEU A 109 -15.23 -20.98 0.29
CA LEU A 109 -14.16 -20.37 -0.50
C LEU A 109 -14.70 -19.38 -1.54
N TYR A 110 -15.75 -19.75 -2.28
CA TYR A 110 -16.42 -18.86 -3.23
C TYR A 110 -16.99 -17.63 -2.53
N THR A 111 -17.67 -17.83 -1.41
CA THR A 111 -18.30 -16.74 -0.65
C THR A 111 -17.26 -15.77 -0.10
N ALA A 112 -16.17 -16.27 0.47
CA ALA A 112 -15.05 -15.45 0.91
C ALA A 112 -14.45 -14.65 -0.25
N MET A 113 -14.24 -15.29 -1.40
CA MET A 113 -13.74 -14.63 -2.60
C MET A 113 -14.72 -13.59 -3.15
N ALA A 114 -16.03 -13.83 -3.05
CA ALA A 114 -17.06 -12.87 -3.45
C ALA A 114 -17.04 -11.63 -2.55
N ILE A 115 -16.97 -11.81 -1.23
CA ILE A 115 -16.89 -10.70 -0.25
C ILE A 115 -15.65 -9.84 -0.54
N VAL A 116 -14.50 -10.47 -0.72
CA VAL A 116 -13.24 -9.79 -1.08
C VAL A 116 -13.37 -9.08 -2.43
N THR A 117 -13.97 -9.71 -3.44
CA THR A 117 -14.18 -9.07 -4.74
C THR A 117 -15.10 -7.85 -4.63
N THR A 118 -16.21 -7.96 -3.89
CA THR A 118 -17.13 -6.84 -3.64
C THR A 118 -16.43 -5.70 -2.91
N GLY A 119 -15.60 -5.99 -1.91
CA GLY A 119 -14.81 -4.96 -1.21
C GLY A 119 -13.89 -4.19 -2.16
N LEU A 120 -13.21 -4.88 -3.07
CA LEU A 120 -12.35 -4.27 -4.08
C LEU A 120 -13.14 -3.38 -5.04
N VAL A 121 -14.29 -3.86 -5.53
CA VAL A 121 -15.16 -3.11 -6.46
C VAL A 121 -15.72 -1.86 -5.77
N VAL A 122 -16.28 -2.00 -4.56
CA VAL A 122 -16.84 -0.88 -3.79
C VAL A 122 -15.78 0.17 -3.48
N PHE A 123 -14.58 -0.25 -3.04
CA PHE A 123 -13.49 0.66 -2.79
C PHE A 123 -13.07 1.43 -4.05
N THR A 124 -13.00 0.73 -5.19
CA THR A 124 -12.63 1.34 -6.48
C THR A 124 -13.69 2.34 -6.95
N ILE A 125 -14.98 2.01 -6.82
CA ILE A 125 -16.09 2.93 -7.12
C ILE A 125 -16.01 4.16 -6.21
N ALA A 126 -15.81 3.96 -4.91
CA ALA A 126 -15.68 5.06 -3.95
C ALA A 126 -14.49 5.97 -4.29
N TYR A 127 -13.34 5.40 -4.66
CA TYR A 127 -12.16 6.14 -5.09
C TYR A 127 -12.46 7.06 -6.29
N TYR A 128 -13.09 6.52 -7.33
CA TYR A 128 -13.44 7.31 -8.51
C TYR A 128 -14.55 8.34 -8.24
N ALA A 129 -15.54 8.00 -7.39
CA ALA A 129 -16.61 8.90 -7.00
C ALA A 129 -16.11 10.11 -6.19
N VAL A 130 -15.13 9.90 -5.31
CA VAL A 130 -14.48 10.97 -4.54
C VAL A 130 -13.85 12.01 -5.48
N GLY A 131 -13.20 11.56 -6.57
CA GLY A 131 -12.67 12.48 -7.58
C GLY A 131 -13.74 13.44 -8.10
N LEU A 132 -14.92 12.92 -8.46
CA LEU A 132 -16.03 13.73 -8.98
C LEU A 132 -16.58 14.73 -7.95
N LEU A 133 -16.73 14.31 -6.69
CA LEU A 133 -17.31 15.14 -5.62
C LEU A 133 -16.35 16.22 -5.13
N PHE A 134 -15.05 15.91 -5.03
CA PHE A 134 -14.07 16.80 -4.40
C PHE A 134 -13.36 17.74 -5.39
N THR A 135 -13.44 17.51 -6.70
CA THR A 135 -12.85 18.41 -7.72
C THR A 135 -13.33 19.86 -7.55
N LYS A 136 -14.61 20.07 -7.21
CA LYS A 136 -15.16 21.43 -6.99
C LYS A 136 -14.56 22.10 -5.75
N ARG A 137 -14.45 21.37 -4.64
CA ARG A 137 -13.87 21.87 -3.38
C ARG A 137 -12.37 22.12 -3.51
N GLU A 138 -11.63 21.26 -4.19
CA GLU A 138 -10.20 21.46 -4.44
C GLU A 138 -9.92 22.72 -5.25
N ARG A 139 -10.71 23.00 -6.30
CA ARG A 139 -10.59 24.24 -7.08
C ARG A 139 -10.86 25.48 -6.24
N GLN A 140 -11.78 25.40 -5.28
CA GLN A 140 -12.08 26.49 -4.35
C GLN A 140 -10.95 26.70 -3.34
N MET A 141 -10.40 25.61 -2.77
CA MET A 141 -9.26 25.65 -1.85
C MET A 141 -7.96 26.12 -2.52
N GLN A 142 -7.76 25.85 -3.80
CA GLN A 142 -6.63 26.37 -4.56
C GLN A 142 -6.74 27.89 -4.78
N LYS A 143 -7.96 28.41 -5.00
CA LYS A 143 -8.19 29.85 -5.11
C LYS A 143 -8.00 30.58 -3.78
N SER A 144 -8.33 29.94 -2.65
CA SER A 144 -8.14 30.49 -1.30
C SER A 144 -6.73 30.30 -0.74
N ARG A 145 -5.81 29.61 -1.45
CA ARG A 145 -4.45 29.30 -0.99
C ARG A 145 -3.47 30.48 -1.05
N GLY A 146 -3.93 31.65 -1.49
CA GLY A 146 -3.17 32.89 -1.34
C GLY A 146 -3.25 33.40 0.10
N LYS A 147 -2.09 33.72 0.69
CA LYS A 147 -1.89 34.49 1.95
C LYS A 147 -1.47 33.75 3.24
N VAL A 148 -0.85 32.57 3.18
CA VAL A 148 -0.03 32.11 4.33
C VAL A 148 1.38 31.85 3.85
N ASP A 149 2.33 32.68 4.28
CA ASP A 149 3.73 32.58 3.91
C ASP A 149 4.41 31.44 4.69
N MET A 150 4.03 30.20 4.36
CA MET A 150 4.56 28.98 4.98
C MET A 150 6.08 28.83 4.78
N HIS A 151 6.70 29.60 3.88
CA HIS A 151 8.13 29.47 3.59
C HIS A 151 9.04 29.83 4.77
N ALA A 152 8.61 30.70 5.68
CA ALA A 152 9.40 31.09 6.85
C ALA A 152 9.50 30.00 7.93
N TYR A 153 8.43 29.21 8.14
CA TYR A 153 8.36 28.26 9.26
C TYR A 153 8.88 26.85 8.93
N ILE A 154 8.88 26.47 7.64
CA ILE A 154 9.36 25.16 7.16
C ILE A 154 10.80 24.83 7.61
N PRO A 155 11.81 25.73 7.52
CA PRO A 155 13.17 25.40 7.94
C PRO A 155 13.28 25.17 9.45
N VAL A 156 12.55 25.95 10.26
CA VAL A 156 12.51 25.80 11.72
C VAL A 156 11.89 24.46 12.09
N LEU A 157 10.74 24.13 11.50
CA LEU A 157 10.06 22.85 11.74
C LEU A 157 10.93 21.65 11.32
N ARG A 158 11.71 21.79 10.24
CA ARG A 158 12.67 20.77 9.80
C ARG A 158 13.75 20.53 10.84
N GLN A 159 14.31 21.59 11.40
CA GLN A 159 15.37 21.47 12.40
C GLN A 159 14.84 20.87 13.71
N ILE A 160 13.68 21.33 14.18
CA ILE A 160 13.03 20.79 15.38
C ILE A 160 12.72 19.30 15.20
N SER A 161 12.05 18.91 14.11
CA SER A 161 11.72 17.49 13.86
C SER A 161 12.97 16.62 13.73
N LYS A 162 14.04 17.13 13.13
CA LYS A 162 15.33 16.42 13.04
C LYS A 162 15.98 16.22 14.42
N VAL A 163 15.95 17.24 15.28
CA VAL A 163 16.48 17.14 16.65
C VAL A 163 15.65 16.14 17.46
N ILE A 164 14.32 16.26 17.43
CA ILE A 164 13.43 15.32 18.13
C ILE A 164 13.66 13.90 17.63
N LEU A 165 13.81 13.69 16.31
CA LEU A 165 14.11 12.38 15.74
C LEU A 165 15.37 11.74 16.35
N TYR A 166 16.47 12.50 16.50
CA TYR A 166 17.72 11.96 17.05
C TYR A 166 17.66 11.76 18.56
N VAL A 167 16.98 12.65 19.29
CA VAL A 167 16.81 12.49 20.74
C VAL A 167 15.93 11.27 21.04
N THR A 168 14.88 11.07 20.23
CA THR A 168 13.92 9.97 20.40
C THR A 168 14.40 8.64 19.82
N SER A 169 15.40 8.63 18.93
CA SER A 169 15.96 7.39 18.38
C SER A 169 16.66 6.55 19.46
N ILE A 170 17.34 7.18 20.43
CA ILE A 170 18.04 6.50 21.52
C ILE A 170 17.09 5.65 22.38
N PRO A 171 16.03 6.22 23.01
CA PRO A 171 15.07 5.43 23.78
C PRO A 171 14.31 4.45 22.89
N TYR A 172 14.08 4.78 21.61
CA TYR A 172 13.44 3.88 20.67
C TYR A 172 14.26 2.61 20.44
N PHE A 173 15.54 2.73 20.07
CA PHE A 173 16.42 1.59 19.87
C PHE A 173 16.62 0.78 21.15
N TYR A 174 16.66 1.43 22.32
CA TYR A 174 16.67 0.73 23.60
C TYR A 174 15.44 -0.18 23.77
N VAL A 175 14.24 0.37 23.58
CA VAL A 175 12.98 -0.41 23.63
C VAL A 175 12.98 -1.53 22.60
N MET A 176 13.50 -1.25 21.41
CA MET A 176 13.58 -2.20 20.32
C MET A 176 14.49 -3.39 20.65
N VAL A 177 15.67 -3.15 21.20
CA VAL A 177 16.61 -4.21 21.63
C VAL A 177 15.96 -5.08 22.71
N LEU A 178 15.29 -4.49 23.70
CA LEU A 178 14.57 -5.25 24.72
C LEU A 178 13.50 -6.16 24.10
N ARG A 179 12.76 -5.67 23.11
CA ARG A 179 11.76 -6.48 22.38
C ARG A 179 12.41 -7.61 21.59
N ILE A 180 13.54 -7.35 20.93
CA ILE A 180 14.29 -8.39 20.20
C ILE A 180 14.75 -9.49 21.16
N LEU A 181 15.34 -9.11 22.30
CA LEU A 181 15.77 -10.05 23.33
C LEU A 181 14.60 -10.87 23.90
N ALA A 182 13.45 -10.23 24.11
CA ALA A 182 12.23 -10.92 24.57
C ALA A 182 11.75 -11.95 23.54
N VAL A 183 11.73 -11.60 22.25
CA VAL A 183 11.36 -12.52 21.16
C VAL A 183 12.35 -13.68 21.07
N MET A 184 13.65 -13.43 21.22
CA MET A 184 14.69 -14.46 21.21
C MET A 184 14.60 -15.41 22.40
N LYS A 185 14.22 -14.91 23.58
CA LYS A 185 14.16 -15.70 24.83
C LYS A 185 12.88 -16.52 24.95
N ASP A 186 11.72 -15.89 24.71
CA ASP A 186 10.41 -16.49 25.00
C ASP A 186 9.69 -17.00 23.74
N GLY A 187 10.25 -16.73 22.55
CA GLY A 187 9.65 -17.07 21.26
C GLY A 187 8.61 -16.04 20.77
N TYR A 188 8.37 -16.03 19.46
CA TYR A 188 7.53 -15.03 18.79
C TYR A 188 6.08 -14.98 19.34
N ALA A 189 5.46 -16.13 19.57
CA ALA A 189 4.07 -16.21 20.05
C ALA A 189 3.91 -15.63 21.47
N VAL A 190 4.89 -15.83 22.34
CA VAL A 190 4.86 -15.32 23.73
C VAL A 190 5.13 -13.81 23.77
N SER A 191 5.82 -13.27 22.76
CA SER A 191 6.04 -11.81 22.64
C SER A 191 4.76 -10.99 22.42
N PHE A 192 3.66 -11.63 22.03
CA PHE A 192 2.34 -10.99 21.91
C PHE A 192 1.56 -10.96 23.22
N THR A 193 1.91 -11.84 24.17
CA THR A 193 1.16 -12.01 25.42
C THR A 193 1.90 -11.46 26.63
N LYS A 194 3.25 -11.46 26.60
CA LYS A 194 4.07 -10.83 27.65
C LYS A 194 4.46 -9.40 27.27
N THR A 195 4.07 -8.46 28.11
CA THR A 195 4.52 -7.07 28.03
C THR A 195 5.91 -6.92 28.64
N VAL A 196 6.84 -6.35 27.89
CA VAL A 196 8.15 -5.94 28.43
C VAL A 196 7.95 -4.69 29.26
N ASP A 197 8.32 -4.75 30.54
CA ASP A 197 8.27 -3.59 31.44
C ASP A 197 9.29 -2.54 31.00
N ILE A 198 8.78 -1.47 30.40
CA ILE A 198 9.57 -0.34 29.93
C ILE A 198 9.14 0.88 30.76
N PRO A 199 10.08 1.64 31.35
CA PRO A 199 9.74 2.87 32.06
C PRO A 199 8.89 3.81 31.19
N GLY A 200 7.79 4.33 31.77
CA GLY A 200 6.78 5.08 31.02
C GLY A 200 7.34 6.30 30.27
N VAL A 201 8.36 6.96 30.82
CA VAL A 201 9.05 8.09 30.17
C VAL A 201 9.78 7.64 28.90
N ILE A 202 10.51 6.51 28.96
CA ILE A 202 11.25 5.94 27.83
C ILE A 202 10.28 5.50 26.73
N SER A 203 9.18 4.84 27.10
CA SER A 203 8.13 4.42 26.17
C SER A 203 7.51 5.61 25.41
N ARG A 204 7.17 6.69 26.13
CA ARG A 204 6.58 7.89 25.52
C ARG A 204 7.55 8.64 24.61
N LEU A 205 8.82 8.74 24.99
CA LEU A 205 9.85 9.33 24.13
C LEU A 205 10.07 8.49 22.86
N ALA A 206 10.11 7.16 22.99
CA ALA A 206 10.20 6.26 21.84
C ALA A 206 9.01 6.44 20.89
N ALA A 207 7.78 6.60 21.40
CA ALA A 207 6.59 6.77 20.58
C ALA A 207 6.64 7.99 19.63
N LEU A 208 7.46 9.00 19.95
CA LEU A 208 7.62 10.20 19.12
C LEU A 208 8.56 10.00 17.92
N PHE A 209 9.31 8.90 17.85
CA PHE A 209 10.30 8.66 16.80
C PHE A 209 9.68 8.65 15.39
N VAL A 210 8.68 7.78 15.17
CA VAL A 210 8.03 7.61 13.85
C VAL A 210 7.27 8.88 13.41
N PRO A 211 6.45 9.52 14.27
CA PRO A 211 5.81 10.80 13.92
C PRO A 211 6.82 11.90 13.59
N SER A 212 7.92 12.00 14.34
CA SER A 212 8.95 13.03 14.11
C SER A 212 9.64 12.83 12.76
N PHE A 213 9.88 11.57 12.37
CA PHE A 213 10.40 11.25 11.05
C PHE A 213 9.42 11.65 9.94
N ALA A 214 8.13 11.35 10.10
CA ALA A 214 7.09 11.72 9.13
C ALA A 214 6.98 13.25 8.98
N VAL A 215 7.00 14.00 10.09
CA VAL A 215 7.02 15.47 10.08
C VAL A 215 8.27 16.00 9.38
N PHE A 216 9.44 15.44 9.69
CA PHE A 216 10.71 15.80 9.05
C PHE A 216 10.62 15.63 7.52
N LEU A 217 10.13 14.49 7.03
CA LEU A 217 9.91 14.25 5.61
C LEU A 217 8.92 15.26 5.00
N GLY A 218 7.83 15.57 5.73
CA GLY A 218 6.83 16.55 5.35
C GLY A 218 7.39 17.96 5.08
N THR A 219 8.51 18.33 5.71
CA THR A 219 9.21 19.60 5.45
C THR A 219 10.01 19.64 4.13
N LEU A 220 10.01 18.53 3.38
CA LEU A 220 10.71 18.35 2.10
C LEU A 220 12.20 18.73 2.18
N PRO A 221 12.99 18.10 3.07
CA PRO A 221 14.41 18.37 3.27
C PRO A 221 15.23 18.07 2.01
N SER A 222 16.38 18.69 1.83
CA SER A 222 17.29 18.37 0.72
C SER A 222 17.81 16.93 0.80
N LEU A 223 18.28 16.36 -0.33
CA LEU A 223 18.82 14.98 -0.33
C LEU A 223 20.02 14.84 0.61
N LYS A 224 20.83 15.90 0.77
CA LYS A 224 21.98 15.92 1.69
C LYS A 224 21.53 15.83 3.16
N GLU A 225 20.52 16.61 3.54
CA GLU A 225 19.99 16.62 4.91
C GLU A 225 19.27 15.32 5.28
N MET A 226 18.71 14.62 4.30
CA MET A 226 17.93 13.41 4.50
C MET A 226 18.79 12.14 4.66
N LYS A 227 20.05 12.13 4.21
CA LYS A 227 20.91 10.92 4.25
C LYS A 227 20.97 10.29 5.64
N LEU A 228 21.24 11.09 6.67
CA LEU A 228 21.42 10.60 8.03
C LEU A 228 20.09 10.19 8.69
N PRO A 229 19.01 11.02 8.66
CA PRO A 229 17.69 10.60 9.13
C PRO A 229 17.17 9.32 8.45
N LEU A 230 17.38 9.20 7.14
CA LEU A 230 16.97 8.02 6.38
C LEU A 230 17.79 6.78 6.75
N LEU A 231 19.10 6.94 7.02
CA LEU A 231 19.94 5.84 7.51
C LEU A 231 19.46 5.34 8.87
N VAL A 232 19.21 6.26 9.81
CA VAL A 232 18.71 5.91 11.16
C VAL A 232 17.37 5.18 11.05
N TYR A 233 16.46 5.69 10.21
CA TYR A 233 15.17 5.05 9.98
C TYR A 233 15.29 3.70 9.25
N GLY A 234 16.23 3.57 8.31
CA GLY A 234 16.50 2.32 7.59
C GLY A 234 17.06 1.23 8.50
N ILE A 235 17.98 1.57 9.41
CA ILE A 235 18.48 0.65 10.45
C ILE A 235 17.31 0.16 11.30
N TYR A 236 16.42 1.07 11.68
CA TYR A 236 15.20 0.73 12.39
C TYR A 236 14.31 -0.23 11.58
N MET A 237 14.02 0.05 10.30
CA MET A 237 13.21 -0.84 9.46
C MET A 237 13.78 -2.27 9.42
N VAL A 238 15.10 -2.40 9.25
CA VAL A 238 15.78 -3.71 9.22
C VAL A 238 15.71 -4.39 10.59
N ALA A 239 16.01 -3.66 11.66
CA ALA A 239 15.94 -4.20 13.02
C ALA A 239 14.51 -4.64 13.39
N SER A 240 13.48 -4.02 12.80
CA SER A 240 12.08 -4.34 13.12
C SER A 240 11.72 -5.76 12.69
N LEU A 241 12.39 -6.30 11.68
CA LEU A 241 12.26 -7.70 11.24
C LEU A 241 12.64 -8.69 12.35
N LEU A 242 13.63 -8.34 13.18
CA LEU A 242 14.08 -9.18 14.29
C LEU A 242 13.05 -9.27 15.42
N THR A 243 12.09 -8.33 15.47
CA THR A 243 10.93 -8.43 16.38
C THR A 243 9.83 -9.35 15.84
N GLY A 244 10.02 -9.95 14.66
CA GLY A 244 9.06 -10.79 13.95
C GLY A 244 7.91 -10.01 13.29
N ARG A 245 7.85 -8.68 13.42
CA ARG A 245 6.79 -7.82 12.89
C ARG A 245 7.01 -7.43 11.43
N ARG A 246 6.94 -8.41 10.53
CA ARG A 246 7.18 -8.23 9.07
C ARG A 246 6.28 -7.18 8.42
N ASN A 247 5.02 -7.08 8.86
CA ASN A 247 4.06 -6.12 8.31
C ASN A 247 4.49 -4.66 8.53
N MET A 248 5.17 -4.37 9.65
CA MET A 248 5.61 -3.01 9.98
C MET A 248 6.62 -2.50 8.97
N MET A 249 7.64 -3.30 8.65
CA MET A 249 8.64 -2.96 7.64
C MET A 249 8.00 -2.68 6.27
N VAL A 250 7.05 -3.51 5.83
CA VAL A 250 6.37 -3.34 4.53
C VAL A 250 5.59 -2.03 4.49
N THR A 251 4.85 -1.72 5.55
CA THR A 251 4.07 -0.47 5.62
C THR A 251 4.95 0.78 5.60
N GLU A 252 6.12 0.73 6.25
CA GLU A 252 7.07 1.85 6.28
C GLU A 252 7.81 2.01 4.95
N ALA A 253 8.13 0.90 4.28
CA ALA A 253 8.67 0.91 2.94
C ALA A 253 7.68 1.56 1.95
N PHE A 254 6.39 1.24 2.07
CA PHE A 254 5.33 1.87 1.27
C PHE A 254 5.18 3.36 1.56
N MET A 255 5.28 3.77 2.84
CA MET A 255 5.26 5.19 3.21
C MET A 255 6.42 5.97 2.57
N LEU A 256 7.65 5.43 2.66
CA LEU A 256 8.83 6.02 2.01
C LEU A 256 8.67 6.07 0.49
N PHE A 257 8.16 5.00 -0.12
CA PHE A 257 7.91 4.94 -1.56
C PHE A 257 6.97 6.05 -2.02
N VAL A 258 5.82 6.24 -1.36
CA VAL A 258 4.87 7.33 -1.65
C VAL A 258 5.54 8.68 -1.49
N TYR A 259 6.30 8.87 -0.41
CA TYR A 259 7.01 10.12 -0.17
C TYR A 259 7.94 10.47 -1.35
N PHE A 260 8.73 9.52 -1.83
CA PHE A 260 9.63 9.74 -2.96
C PHE A 260 8.89 10.03 -4.28
N VAL A 261 7.77 9.36 -4.54
CA VAL A 261 6.92 9.63 -5.70
C VAL A 261 6.32 11.04 -5.62
N MET A 262 5.77 11.44 -4.47
CA MET A 262 5.22 12.78 -4.26
C MET A 262 6.30 13.87 -4.35
N ARG A 263 7.51 13.58 -3.85
CA ARG A 263 8.67 14.48 -3.97
C ARG A 263 9.11 14.65 -5.42
N ASP A 264 9.07 13.59 -6.22
CA ASP A 264 9.41 13.62 -7.65
C ASP A 264 8.37 14.38 -8.49
N TYR A 265 7.09 14.35 -8.11
CA TYR A 265 6.03 15.13 -8.76
C TYR A 265 6.37 16.63 -8.87
N ARG A 266 7.06 17.18 -7.85
CA ARG A 266 7.48 18.58 -7.79
C ARG A 266 8.64 18.92 -8.74
N ARG A 267 9.32 17.93 -9.31
CA ARG A 267 10.37 18.15 -10.32
C ARG A 267 9.76 18.49 -11.67
N ALA A 268 10.51 19.24 -12.47
CA ALA A 268 10.17 19.52 -13.86
C ALA A 268 9.90 18.20 -14.61
N LYS A 269 8.87 18.19 -15.49
CA LYS A 269 8.39 16.96 -16.15
C LYS A 269 9.49 16.15 -16.84
N THR A 270 10.52 16.81 -17.36
CA THR A 270 11.66 16.22 -18.07
C THR A 270 12.73 15.60 -17.15
N LYS A 271 12.70 15.87 -15.85
CA LYS A 271 13.68 15.39 -14.85
C LYS A 271 13.05 14.46 -13.80
N ARG A 272 11.90 13.88 -14.12
CA ARG A 272 11.16 12.97 -13.24
C ARG A 272 11.76 11.57 -13.31
N TYR A 273 12.05 11.00 -12.14
CA TYR A 273 12.58 9.64 -12.02
C TYR A 273 11.46 8.61 -12.07
N PHE A 274 10.26 8.95 -11.58
CA PHE A 274 9.11 8.05 -11.56
C PHE A 274 8.23 8.26 -12.80
N THR A 275 8.62 7.60 -13.89
CA THR A 275 7.81 7.47 -15.10
C THR A 275 6.89 6.23 -15.02
N PRO A 276 5.81 6.16 -15.84
CA PRO A 276 4.99 4.94 -15.99
C PRO A 276 5.79 3.67 -16.20
N LYS A 277 6.87 3.76 -16.98
CA LYS A 277 7.76 2.63 -17.28
C LYS A 277 8.53 2.17 -16.04
N THR A 278 9.16 3.10 -15.31
CA THR A 278 9.93 2.76 -14.10
C THR A 278 9.05 2.21 -12.99
N VAL A 279 7.84 2.75 -12.81
CA VAL A 279 6.90 2.24 -11.79
C VAL A 279 6.39 0.86 -12.17
N ALA A 280 6.04 0.62 -13.45
CA ALA A 280 5.66 -0.70 -13.92
C ALA A 280 6.78 -1.74 -13.66
N VAL A 281 8.04 -1.40 -13.95
CA VAL A 281 9.19 -2.27 -13.66
C VAL A 281 9.30 -2.55 -12.15
N CYS A 282 9.18 -1.53 -11.29
CA CYS A 282 9.21 -1.73 -9.84
C CYS A 282 8.09 -2.67 -9.37
N ILE A 283 6.88 -2.55 -9.91
CA ILE A 283 5.76 -3.43 -9.57
C ILE A 283 6.06 -4.87 -9.99
N VAL A 284 6.57 -5.07 -11.20
CA VAL A 284 6.96 -6.41 -11.68
C VAL A 284 8.04 -7.02 -10.78
N VAL A 285 9.06 -6.26 -10.40
CA VAL A 285 10.11 -6.72 -9.48
C VAL A 285 9.53 -7.09 -8.12
N VAL A 286 8.62 -6.29 -7.57
CA VAL A 286 7.96 -6.57 -6.28
C VAL A 286 7.11 -7.83 -6.36
N ILE A 287 6.35 -8.02 -7.44
CA ILE A 287 5.55 -9.23 -7.67
C ILE A 287 6.47 -10.45 -7.76
N ILE A 288 7.51 -10.39 -8.60
CA ILE A 288 8.48 -11.48 -8.75
C ILE A 288 9.11 -11.82 -7.38
N ALA A 289 9.59 -10.82 -6.64
CA ALA A 289 10.17 -11.02 -5.32
C ALA A 289 9.18 -11.53 -4.26
N ALA A 290 7.88 -11.29 -4.43
CA ALA A 290 6.86 -11.77 -3.51
C ALA A 290 6.44 -13.24 -3.76
N TYR A 291 6.68 -13.75 -4.97
CA TYR A 291 6.26 -15.09 -5.39
C TYR A 291 7.43 -16.04 -5.73
N LEU A 292 8.68 -15.59 -5.59
CA LEU A 292 9.90 -16.43 -5.56
C LEU A 292 10.19 -16.88 -4.13
#